data_AF-A0A816KPA1-F1
#
_entry.id   AF-A0A816KPA1-F1
#
_cell.length_a   1.000
_cell.length_b   1.000
_cell.length_c   1.000
_cell.angle_alpha   90.00
_cell.angle_beta   90.00
_cell.angle_gamma   90.00
#
_symmetry.space_group_name_H-M   'P 1'
#
loop_
_entity.id
_entity.type
_entity.pdbx_description
1 polymer ?
#
loop_
_entity_poly.entity_id
_entity_poly.type
_entity_poly.pdbx_seq_one_letter_code
_entity_poly.pdbx_strand_id
1 'polypeptide(L)'
;MEMQEQYILHSAESQNINLPFACRHGCCTSCAVRVKSGDLRQPQALGISAELKSQGYALLCVGFPTSDLEVETQNEDEVYWLQFGRYIARGPIERDDYALELAMGDE
;
A
#
# COMPACT_ATOMS: atom_id res chain seq x y z
N MET A 1 -17.36 25.61 1.38
CA MET A 1 -17.08 24.63 2.43
C MET A 1 -16.05 23.69 1.84
N GLU A 2 -14.78 24.00 2.04
CA GLU A 2 -13.65 23.20 1.56
C GLU A 2 -13.68 21.89 2.35
N MET A 3 -14.28 20.86 1.75
CA MET A 3 -14.17 19.50 2.25
C MET A 3 -12.71 19.12 2.03
N GLN A 4 -11.91 19.29 3.08
CA GLN A 4 -10.47 19.10 3.06
C GLN A 4 -10.18 17.69 2.53
N GLU A 5 -9.77 17.60 1.27
CA GLU A 5 -9.26 16.39 0.63
C GLU A 5 -7.89 16.09 1.25
N GLN A 6 -7.89 15.72 2.53
CA GLN A 6 -6.69 15.44 3.29
C GLN A 6 -6.58 13.94 3.49
N TYR A 7 -5.41 13.40 3.17
CA TYR A 7 -5.14 11.97 3.31
C TYR A 7 -5.30 11.54 4.77
N ILE A 8 -5.89 10.38 4.99
CA ILE A 8 -6.17 9.85 6.34
C ILE A 8 -4.88 9.81 7.18
N LEU A 9 -3.75 9.43 6.57
CA LEU A 9 -2.45 9.42 7.25
C LEU A 9 -2.07 10.82 7.77
N HIS A 10 -2.26 11.87 6.97
CA HIS A 10 -1.89 13.23 7.38
C HIS A 10 -2.78 13.75 8.50
N SER A 11 -4.08 13.46 8.44
CA SER A 11 -5.03 13.79 9.51
C SER A 11 -4.72 13.06 10.82
N ALA A 12 -4.23 11.82 10.74
CA ALA A 12 -3.77 11.06 11.90
C ALA A 12 -2.47 11.63 12.50
N GLU A 13 -1.50 11.99 11.66
CA GLU A 13 -0.25 12.63 12.10
C GLU A 13 -0.50 13.98 12.80
N SER A 14 -1.46 14.77 12.30
CA SER A 14 -1.85 16.05 12.90
C SER A 14 -2.50 15.89 14.28
N GLN A 15 -3.06 14.72 14.56
CA GLN A 15 -3.60 14.32 15.86
C GLN A 15 -2.57 13.57 16.72
N ASN A 16 -1.30 13.56 16.29
CA ASN A 16 -0.19 12.90 16.97
C ASN A 16 -0.37 11.37 17.09
N ILE A 17 -1.14 10.77 16.18
CA ILE A 17 -1.36 9.33 16.06
C ILE A 17 -0.27 8.76 15.14
N ASN A 18 0.51 7.81 15.65
CA ASN A 18 1.57 7.17 14.88
C ASN A 18 1.02 5.96 14.13
N LEU A 19 1.07 6.00 12.79
CA LEU A 19 0.63 4.92 11.91
C LEU A 19 1.82 4.42 11.08
N PRO A 20 1.85 3.14 10.69
CA PRO A 20 2.92 2.63 9.85
C PRO A 20 2.86 3.28 8.46
N PHE A 21 3.99 3.86 8.02
CA PHE A 21 4.15 4.38 6.67
C PHE A 21 5.63 4.28 6.25
N ALA A 22 5.88 4.13 4.94
CA ALA A 22 7.25 4.19 4.40
C ALA A 22 7.33 5.14 3.19
N CYS A 23 6.62 4.85 2.10
CA CYS A 23 6.77 5.63 0.86
C CYS A 23 5.88 6.87 0.77
N ARG A 24 4.70 6.89 1.42
CA ARG A 24 3.65 7.94 1.27
C ARG A 24 3.10 8.15 -0.16
N HIS A 25 3.49 7.33 -1.14
CA HIS A 25 3.05 7.44 -2.53
C HIS A 25 2.06 6.34 -2.95
N GLY A 26 1.55 5.54 -2.01
CA GLY A 26 0.55 4.51 -2.30
C GLY A 26 1.10 3.23 -2.94
N CYS A 27 2.41 2.95 -2.83
CA CYS A 27 3.06 1.79 -3.47
C CYS A 27 3.57 0.73 -2.49
N CYS A 28 4.13 1.11 -1.34
CA CYS A 28 4.90 0.19 -0.47
C CYS A 28 4.06 -0.74 0.42
N THR A 29 2.74 -0.55 0.49
CA THR A 29 1.82 -1.29 1.38
C THR A 29 2.07 -1.19 2.89
N SER A 30 3.11 -0.51 3.37
CA SER A 30 3.33 -0.28 4.82
C SER A 30 2.17 0.46 5.49
N CYS A 31 1.48 1.33 4.74
CA CYS A 31 0.32 2.08 5.20
C CYS A 31 -1.02 1.33 5.01
N ALA A 32 -0.95 0.01 4.79
CA ALA A 32 -2.12 -0.80 4.51
C ALA A 32 -2.93 -1.10 5.76
N VAL A 33 -4.25 -1.03 5.59
CA VAL A 33 -5.23 -1.29 6.63
C VAL A 33 -6.38 -2.10 6.06
N ARG A 34 -7.16 -2.72 6.94
CA ARG A 34 -8.42 -3.36 6.61
C ARG A 34 -9.58 -2.49 7.06
N VAL A 35 -10.46 -2.14 6.14
CA VAL A 35 -11.70 -1.41 6.39
C VAL A 35 -12.68 -2.35 7.10
N LYS A 36 -13.11 -1.97 8.29
CA LYS A 36 -14.15 -2.66 9.07
C LYS A 36 -15.53 -2.11 8.76
N SER A 37 -15.63 -0.79 8.60
CA SER A 37 -16.87 -0.08 8.29
C SER A 37 -16.57 1.23 7.55
N GLY A 38 -17.51 1.68 6.72
CA GLY A 38 -17.41 2.92 5.96
C GLY A 38 -16.78 2.77 4.59
N ASP A 39 -16.62 3.91 3.92
CA ASP A 39 -16.18 4.02 2.54
C ASP A 39 -15.05 5.03 2.43
N LEU A 40 -14.10 4.74 1.55
CA LEU A 40 -12.99 5.63 1.21
C LEU A 40 -12.66 5.55 -0.27
N ARG A 41 -12.16 6.66 -0.79
CA ARG A 41 -11.67 6.78 -2.17
C ARG A 41 -10.13 6.74 -2.15
N GLN A 42 -9.54 5.85 -2.95
CA GLN A 42 -8.08 5.66 -3.04
C GLN A 42 -7.60 5.46 -4.49
N PRO A 43 -7.70 6.48 -5.36
CA PRO A 43 -7.35 6.33 -6.78
C PRO A 43 -5.85 6.14 -7.00
N GLN A 44 -5.00 6.66 -6.10
CA GLN A 44 -3.54 6.51 -6.17
C GLN A 44 -3.01 5.27 -5.43
N ALA A 45 -3.88 4.37 -4.95
CA ALA A 45 -3.45 3.13 -4.31
C ALA A 45 -3.02 2.09 -5.36
N LEU A 46 -1.79 2.25 -5.85
CA LEU A 46 -1.17 1.37 -6.85
C LEU A 46 -0.57 0.09 -6.25
N GLY A 47 -0.20 0.13 -4.96
CA GLY A 47 0.42 -0.97 -4.24
C GLY A 47 -0.51 -2.13 -3.87
N ILE A 48 -1.82 -1.97 -4.07
CA ILE A 48 -2.81 -3.03 -3.81
C ILE A 48 -3.69 -3.26 -5.04
N SER A 49 -3.92 -4.53 -5.37
CA SER A 49 -4.78 -4.95 -6.48
C SER A 49 -6.26 -4.65 -6.22
N ALA A 50 -7.07 -4.66 -7.28
CA ALA A 50 -8.53 -4.53 -7.18
C ALA A 50 -9.16 -5.64 -6.32
N GLU A 51 -8.57 -6.84 -6.31
CA GLU A 51 -9.03 -7.96 -5.48
C GLU A 51 -8.82 -7.67 -3.99
N LEU A 52 -7.63 -7.17 -3.60
CA LEU A 52 -7.39 -6.73 -2.23
C LEU A 52 -8.30 -5.56 -1.82
N LYS A 53 -8.52 -4.59 -2.71
CA LYS A 53 -9.48 -3.50 -2.45
C LYS A 53 -10.89 -4.06 -2.19
N SER A 54 -11.32 -5.06 -2.95
CA SER A 54 -12.62 -5.71 -2.76
C SER A 54 -12.68 -6.56 -1.48
N GLN A 55 -11.55 -7.03 -0.96
CA GLN A 55 -11.46 -7.71 0.34
C GLN A 55 -11.44 -6.73 1.53
N GLY A 56 -11.53 -5.43 1.25
CA GLY A 56 -11.55 -4.37 2.25
C GLY A 56 -10.17 -3.82 2.60
N TYR A 57 -9.13 -4.08 1.80
CA TYR A 57 -7.81 -3.46 2.04
C TYR A 57 -7.73 -2.05 1.44
N ALA A 58 -7.09 -1.16 2.18
CA ALA A 58 -6.90 0.22 1.76
C ALA A 58 -5.55 0.78 2.21
N LEU A 59 -5.08 1.83 1.52
CA LEU A 59 -3.84 2.53 1.84
C LEU A 59 -4.15 3.90 2.44
N LEU A 60 -3.84 4.10 3.73
CA LEU A 60 -4.16 5.34 4.44
C LEU A 60 -3.38 6.56 3.93
N CYS A 61 -2.20 6.32 3.35
CA CYS A 61 -1.34 7.38 2.84
C CYS A 61 -1.87 8.05 1.57
N VAL A 62 -2.80 7.42 0.85
CA VAL A 62 -3.43 7.95 -0.37
C VAL A 62 -4.96 7.78 -0.36
N GLY A 63 -5.52 7.53 0.82
CA GLY A 63 -6.94 7.31 1.03
C GLY A 63 -7.64 8.56 1.54
N PHE A 64 -8.82 8.84 1.00
CA PHE A 64 -9.73 9.89 1.46
C PHE A 64 -11.01 9.23 1.98
N PRO A 65 -11.43 9.49 3.23
CA PRO A 65 -12.69 8.96 3.72
C PRO A 65 -13.86 9.68 3.02
N THR A 66 -14.87 8.92 2.61
CA THR A 66 -16.11 9.47 2.02
C THR A 66 -17.31 9.33 2.97
N SER A 67 -17.16 8.56 4.05
CA SER A 67 -18.11 8.38 5.14
C SER A 67 -17.35 8.12 6.45
N ASP A 68 -18.07 7.95 7.57
CA ASP A 68 -17.49 7.49 8.84
C ASP A 68 -16.75 6.16 8.62
N LEU A 69 -15.43 6.19 8.81
CA LEU A 69 -14.52 5.12 8.43
C LEU A 69 -13.88 4.48 9.67
N GLU A 70 -14.04 3.17 9.80
CA GLU A 70 -13.35 2.35 10.80
C GLU A 70 -12.36 1.42 10.10
N VAL A 71 -11.09 1.48 10.51
CA VAL A 71 -10.00 0.70 9.92
C VAL A 71 -9.15 0.04 10.99
N GLU A 72 -8.59 -1.12 10.65
CA GLU A 72 -7.64 -1.86 11.47
C GLU A 72 -6.29 -1.93 10.76
N THR A 73 -5.21 -1.58 11.48
CA THR A 73 -3.84 -1.69 10.97
C THR A 73 -3.47 -3.15 10.76
N GLN A 74 -2.93 -3.47 9.59
CA GLN A 74 -2.46 -4.82 9.27
C GLN A 74 -0.94 -4.88 9.24
N ASN A 75 -0.40 -6.08 9.43
CA ASN A 75 1.04 -6.30 9.27
C ASN A 75 1.42 -6.14 7.79
N GLU A 76 2.48 -5.37 7.51
CA GLU A 76 3.02 -5.17 6.17
C GLU A 76 3.28 -6.50 5.46
N ASP A 77 3.86 -7.46 6.17
CA ASP A 77 4.18 -8.78 5.62
C ASP A 77 2.93 -9.49 5.10
N GLU A 78 1.81 -9.43 5.83
CA GLU A 78 0.56 -10.09 5.43
C GLU A 78 0.05 -9.52 4.09
N VAL A 79 0.00 -8.20 3.96
CA VAL A 79 -0.48 -7.54 2.75
C VAL A 79 0.47 -7.79 1.58
N TYR A 80 1.78 -7.77 1.85
CA TYR A 80 2.80 -8.10 0.86
C TYR A 80 2.66 -9.55 0.37
N TRP A 81 2.48 -10.52 1.26
CA TRP A 81 2.28 -11.92 0.91
C TRP A 81 0.99 -12.16 0.12
N LEU A 82 -0.12 -11.51 0.48
CA LEU A 82 -1.37 -11.61 -0.27
C LEU A 82 -1.26 -11.01 -1.67
N GLN A 83 -0.51 -9.91 -1.82
CA GLN A 83 -0.34 -9.21 -3.09
C GLN A 83 0.69 -9.88 -4.01
N PHE A 84 1.82 -10.37 -3.46
CA PHE A 84 2.99 -10.81 -4.23
C PHE A 84 3.36 -12.29 -4.02
N GLY A 85 2.94 -12.90 -2.91
CA GLY A 85 3.29 -14.29 -2.56
C GLY A 85 2.86 -15.32 -3.60
N ARG A 86 1.80 -15.03 -4.37
CA ARG A 86 1.32 -15.88 -5.46
C ARG A 86 2.32 -15.99 -6.62
N TYR A 87 3.21 -15.02 -6.80
CA TYR A 87 4.26 -15.06 -7.82
C TYR A 87 5.51 -15.79 -7.35
N ILE A 88 5.83 -15.74 -6.05
CA ILE A 88 6.95 -16.50 -5.47
C ILE A 88 6.65 -18.01 -5.51
N ALA A 89 5.38 -18.40 -5.39
CA ALA A 89 4.94 -19.79 -5.56
C ALA A 89 5.07 -20.33 -7.00
N ARG A 90 5.34 -19.49 -8.01
CA ARG A 90 5.50 -19.91 -9.41
C ARG A 90 6.92 -20.36 -9.77
N GLY A 91 7.83 -20.43 -8.80
CA GLY A 91 9.22 -20.81 -9.01
C GLY A 91 10.13 -19.59 -9.24
N PRO A 92 11.45 -19.82 -9.28
CA PRO A 92 12.42 -18.73 -9.42
C PRO A 92 12.17 -17.95 -10.70
N ILE A 93 12.16 -16.63 -10.58
CA ILE A 93 12.14 -15.71 -11.71
C ILE A 93 13.55 -15.74 -12.30
N GLU A 94 13.69 -16.23 -13.53
CA GLU A 94 14.95 -16.14 -14.27
C GLU A 94 15.28 -14.66 -14.45
N ARG A 95 16.33 -14.19 -13.75
CA ARG A 95 16.78 -12.80 -13.90
C ARG A 95 17.61 -12.75 -15.17
N ASP A 96 17.17 -11.93 -16.12
CA ASP A 96 17.99 -11.57 -17.27
C ASP A 96 19.17 -10.76 -16.73
N ASP A 97 20.29 -11.44 -16.55
CA ASP A 97 21.46 -11.01 -15.78
C ASP A 97 22.29 -9.96 -16.51
N TYR A 98 21.67 -9.15 -17.37
CA TYR A 98 22.29 -8.06 -18.10
C TYR A 98 22.94 -7.03 -17.17
N ALA A 99 22.40 -6.87 -15.96
CA ALA A 99 22.98 -6.00 -14.93
C ALA A 99 24.30 -6.55 -14.34
N LEU A 100 24.49 -7.87 -14.32
CA LEU A 100 25.72 -8.51 -13.90
C LEU A 100 26.75 -8.51 -15.04
N GLU A 101 26.30 -8.69 -16.29
CA GLU A 101 27.15 -8.49 -17.47
C GLU A 101 27.72 -7.06 -17.53
N LEU A 102 26.90 -6.04 -17.23
CA LEU A 102 27.34 -4.64 -17.15
C LEU A 102 28.28 -4.36 -15.96
N ALA A 103 28.11 -5.07 -14.84
CA ALA A 103 28.94 -4.87 -13.66
C ALA A 103 30.30 -5.61 -13.73
N MET A 104 30.39 -6.64 -14.58
CA MET A 104 31.59 -7.46 -14.78
C MET A 104 32.29 -7.16 -16.12
N GLY A 105 31.75 -6.25 -16.92
CA GLY A 105 32.37 -5.72 -18.14
C GLY A 105 33.41 -4.65 -17.84
N ASP A 106 34.58 -5.05 -17.35
CA ASP A 106 35.82 -4.29 -17.54
C ASP A 106 36.27 -4.49 -19.00
N GLU A 107 35.98 -3.52 -19.88
CA GLU A 107 36.88 -2.84 -20.84
C GLU A 107 36.09 -1.92 -21.80
#